data_AF-A0AA88XRB1-F1
#
_entry.id   AF-A0AA88XRB1-F1
#
_cell.length_a   1.000
_cell.length_b   1.000
_cell.length_c   1.000
_cell.angle_alpha   90.00
_cell.angle_beta   90.00
_cell.angle_gamma   90.00
#
_symmetry.space_group_name_H-M   'P 1'
#
loop_
_entity.id
_entity.type
_entity.pdbx_description
1 polymer ?
#
loop_
_entity_poly.entity_id
_entity_poly.type
_entity_poly.pdbx_seq_one_letter_code
_entity_poly.pdbx_strand_id
1 'polypeptide(L)'
;MAANIGIENSAEDGDFLNTDSTGMYLLVENGGLVSVKYSGIMKTTCTPDAYYYPFDVHTCSVVFVVFGYSNNEIHLDSLEIQQDKDVLLRHAEWEVEIGDVLESSSHLPTISVNIQLRRRATNIFLTTLLPLFMLVFLQVLVFVLPAESGERISYSITMFLSYAVFMTIVAESVPPSNPVTLISNFLTFLLVKGAMILILNIMILNIHHKDKSKTIPKPLRMLASCMFYRCRKMENDVHPEDSPNDLSRKESFLEVFDDEKERIPSQASYTSSDEITWPMVAHALDITFFIIFISTIVVFFTIFYFVHYF
;
A
#
# COMPACT_ATOMS: atom_id res chain seq x y z
N MET A 1 -51.70 -15.86 19.68
CA MET A 1 -51.01 -14.56 19.75
C MET A 1 -49.67 -14.75 19.07
N ALA A 2 -49.39 -14.02 18.00
CA ALA A 2 -48.05 -14.05 17.40
C ALA A 2 -47.11 -13.25 18.31
N ALA A 3 -45.95 -13.83 18.65
CA ALA A 3 -44.92 -13.10 19.37
C ALA A 3 -44.37 -11.98 18.46
N ASN A 4 -44.16 -10.79 19.01
CA ASN A 4 -43.57 -9.66 18.28
C ASN A 4 -42.05 -9.83 18.26
N ILE A 5 -41.56 -10.67 17.35
CA ILE A 5 -40.13 -10.85 17.12
C ILE A 5 -39.63 -9.69 16.27
N GLY A 6 -38.60 -9.00 16.75
CA GLY A 6 -37.90 -7.96 16.01
C GLY A 6 -36.38 -8.12 16.15
N ILE A 7 -35.64 -7.22 15.51
CA ILE A 7 -34.18 -7.22 15.52
C ILE A 7 -33.70 -6.03 16.35
N GLU A 8 -33.00 -6.31 17.46
CA GLU A 8 -32.54 -5.28 18.39
C GLU A 8 -31.53 -4.33 17.75
N ASN A 9 -30.61 -4.88 16.95
CA ASN A 9 -29.59 -4.10 16.23
C ASN A 9 -29.99 -3.75 14.80
N SER A 10 -31.28 -3.59 14.51
CA SER A 10 -31.76 -3.16 13.20
C SER A 10 -31.18 -1.79 12.81
N ALA A 11 -30.84 -1.63 11.54
CA ALA A 11 -30.45 -0.34 10.95
C ALA A 11 -31.67 0.48 10.46
N GLU A 12 -32.85 -0.14 10.41
CA GLU A 12 -34.11 0.50 10.03
C GLU A 12 -35.08 0.55 11.22
N ASP A 13 -35.74 1.69 11.40
CA ASP A 13 -36.74 1.87 12.47
C ASP A 13 -37.94 0.95 12.24
N GLY A 14 -38.29 0.14 13.24
CA GLY A 14 -39.54 -0.63 13.25
C GLY A 14 -39.51 -1.99 12.55
N ASP A 15 -38.33 -2.61 12.40
CA ASP A 15 -38.17 -3.91 11.74
C ASP A 15 -38.63 -5.08 12.63
N PHE A 16 -39.94 -5.20 12.78
CA PHE A 16 -40.58 -6.41 13.28
C PHE A 16 -40.75 -7.37 12.11
N LEU A 17 -40.56 -8.67 12.34
CA LEU A 17 -40.77 -9.70 11.31
C LEU A 17 -42.24 -9.77 10.81
N ASN A 18 -43.14 -8.96 11.36
CA ASN A 18 -44.58 -8.96 11.12
C ASN A 18 -45.12 -7.80 10.28
N THR A 19 -44.34 -6.77 9.93
CA THR A 19 -44.97 -5.48 9.56
C THR A 19 -45.45 -5.34 8.10
N ASP A 20 -44.88 -6.06 7.12
CA ASP A 20 -45.12 -5.70 5.71
C ASP A 20 -45.71 -6.77 4.77
N SER A 21 -46.02 -7.98 5.23
CA SER A 21 -46.53 -9.03 4.32
C SER A 21 -48.04 -9.22 4.41
N THR A 22 -48.76 -8.66 3.44
CA THR A 22 -50.05 -9.15 2.96
C THR A 22 -49.89 -10.58 2.45
N GLY A 23 -49.85 -11.58 3.34
CA GLY A 23 -49.76 -12.99 2.95
C GLY A 23 -49.06 -13.95 3.91
N MET A 24 -49.05 -13.69 5.21
CA MET A 24 -48.50 -14.66 6.17
C MET A 24 -49.39 -15.91 6.27
N TYR A 25 -48.88 -17.06 5.81
CA TYR A 25 -49.56 -18.35 5.95
C TYR A 25 -49.17 -19.02 7.26
N LEU A 26 -50.17 -19.35 8.08
CA LEU A 26 -50.00 -20.13 9.30
C LEU A 26 -50.27 -21.60 8.99
N LEU A 27 -49.29 -22.47 9.27
CA LEU A 27 -49.52 -23.91 9.26
C LEU A 27 -49.97 -24.33 10.66
N VAL A 28 -51.15 -24.93 10.77
CA VAL A 28 -51.69 -25.42 12.05
C VAL A 28 -51.81 -26.93 11.98
N GLU A 29 -51.12 -27.63 12.87
CA GLU A 29 -51.13 -29.08 12.94
C GLU A 29 -52.17 -29.59 13.95
N ASN A 30 -52.58 -30.85 13.79
CA ASN A 30 -53.48 -31.51 14.71
C ASN A 30 -52.77 -31.74 16.06
N GLY A 31 -53.12 -30.96 17.07
CA GLY A 31 -52.38 -30.86 18.33
C GLY A 31 -52.15 -29.42 18.80
N GLY A 32 -52.45 -28.43 17.95
CA GLY A 32 -52.36 -27.01 18.30
C GLY A 32 -50.97 -26.41 18.09
N LEU A 33 -50.03 -27.15 17.50
CA LEU A 33 -48.76 -26.61 17.05
C LEU A 33 -49.01 -25.69 15.85
N VAL A 34 -48.47 -24.47 15.91
CA VAL A 34 -48.58 -23.47 14.86
C VAL A 34 -47.17 -23.13 14.37
N SER A 35 -46.94 -23.29 13.07
CA SER A 35 -45.68 -22.93 12.43
C SER A 35 -45.89 -21.76 11.47
N VAL A 36 -44.96 -20.81 11.51
CA VAL A 36 -44.95 -19.62 10.66
C VAL A 36 -43.59 -19.52 9.98
N LYS A 37 -43.58 -19.21 8.68
CA LYS A 37 -42.35 -19.01 7.92
C LYS A 37 -42.30 -17.57 7.44
N TYR A 38 -41.17 -16.92 7.68
CA TYR A 38 -40.89 -15.56 7.25
C TYR A 38 -39.70 -15.57 6.28
N SER A 39 -39.76 -14.73 5.26
CA SER A 39 -38.66 -14.50 4.33
C SER A 39 -38.61 -13.00 4.06
N GLY A 40 -37.45 -12.39 4.26
CA GLY A 40 -37.27 -10.97 4.12
C GLY A 40 -35.80 -10.60 4.04
N ILE A 41 -35.54 -9.38 3.60
CA ILE A 41 -34.21 -8.77 3.64
C ILE A 41 -34.19 -7.91 4.89
N MET A 42 -33.31 -8.24 5.82
CA MET A 42 -33.10 -7.47 7.05
C MET A 42 -31.81 -6.67 6.94
N LYS A 43 -31.79 -5.48 7.56
CA LYS A 43 -30.59 -4.64 7.64
C LYS A 43 -30.21 -4.47 9.10
N THR A 44 -29.01 -4.90 9.43
CA THR A 44 -28.48 -4.85 10.79
C THR A 44 -27.26 -3.96 10.88
N THR A 45 -27.08 -3.35 12.05
CA THR A 45 -25.89 -2.59 12.40
C THR A 45 -24.83 -3.50 13.00
N CYS A 46 -23.57 -3.26 12.64
CA CYS A 46 -22.39 -3.97 13.15
C CYS A 46 -21.21 -3.00 13.16
N THR A 47 -20.27 -3.19 14.07
CA THR A 47 -19.01 -2.43 14.11
C THR A 47 -17.92 -3.23 13.39
N PRO A 48 -17.56 -2.88 12.14
CA PRO A 48 -16.54 -3.60 11.40
C PRO A 48 -15.14 -3.32 11.96
N ASP A 49 -14.33 -4.37 12.09
CA ASP A 49 -12.89 -4.25 12.32
C ASP A 49 -12.15 -4.42 10.99
N ALA A 50 -11.73 -3.29 10.41
CA ALA A 50 -11.00 -3.25 9.15
C ALA A 50 -9.48 -3.08 9.33
N TYR A 51 -8.94 -3.33 10.52
CA TYR A 51 -7.52 -3.09 10.80
C TYR A 51 -6.57 -3.75 9.79
N TYR A 52 -6.85 -5.01 9.43
CA TYR A 52 -6.06 -5.82 8.47
C TYR A 52 -6.59 -5.78 7.02
N TYR A 53 -7.37 -4.76 6.64
CA TYR A 53 -7.85 -4.62 5.26
C TYR A 53 -6.70 -4.77 4.23
N PRO A 54 -6.87 -5.52 3.12
CA PRO A 54 -8.10 -6.19 2.64
C PRO A 54 -8.26 -7.66 3.09
N PHE A 55 -7.45 -8.12 4.04
CA PHE A 55 -7.49 -9.48 4.59
C PHE A 55 -8.23 -9.50 5.94
N ASP A 56 -9.20 -8.60 6.06
CA ASP A 56 -10.05 -8.39 7.21
C ASP A 56 -11.09 -9.51 7.37
N VAL A 57 -11.39 -9.79 8.63
CA VAL A 57 -12.44 -10.72 9.06
C VAL A 57 -13.32 -9.95 10.02
N HIS A 58 -14.61 -9.90 9.73
CA HIS A 58 -15.59 -9.22 10.56
C HIS A 58 -16.50 -10.24 11.23
N THR A 59 -16.78 -10.03 12.51
CA THR A 59 -17.77 -10.81 13.25
C THR A 59 -18.94 -9.89 13.57
N CYS A 60 -20.07 -10.14 12.94
CA CYS A 60 -21.29 -9.38 13.12
C CYS A 60 -22.38 -10.26 13.69
N SER A 61 -23.09 -9.79 14.72
CA SER A 61 -24.19 -10.52 15.32
C SER A 61 -25.54 -9.98 14.84
N VAL A 62 -26.49 -10.86 14.55
CA VAL A 62 -27.91 -10.50 14.38
C VAL A 62 -28.64 -10.86 15.67
N VAL A 63 -29.28 -9.88 16.30
CA VAL A 63 -29.89 -10.05 17.63
C VAL A 63 -31.41 -10.05 17.49
N PHE A 64 -32.02 -11.24 17.59
CA PHE A 64 -33.47 -11.41 17.60
C PHE A 64 -33.99 -11.26 19.01
N VAL A 65 -35.02 -10.43 19.19
CA VAL A 65 -35.63 -10.13 20.48
C VAL A 65 -37.15 -10.22 20.40
N VAL A 66 -37.78 -10.71 21.46
CA VAL A 66 -39.25 -10.71 21.59
C VAL A 66 -39.70 -9.52 22.42
N PHE A 67 -40.38 -8.57 21.78
CA PHE A 67 -40.86 -7.37 22.46
C PHE A 67 -42.16 -7.61 23.23
N GLY A 68 -42.25 -7.04 24.44
CA GLY A 68 -43.47 -7.05 25.25
C GLY A 68 -43.66 -8.29 26.13
N TYR A 69 -42.67 -9.18 26.19
CA TYR A 69 -42.68 -10.38 27.03
C TYR A 69 -41.39 -10.50 27.83
N SER A 70 -41.46 -11.11 29.00
CA SER A 70 -40.31 -11.46 29.84
C SER A 70 -39.84 -12.90 29.60
N ASN A 71 -38.62 -13.23 30.04
CA ASN A 71 -38.05 -14.59 29.96
C ASN A 71 -38.88 -15.67 30.67
N ASN A 72 -39.76 -15.28 31.61
CA ASN A 72 -40.63 -16.22 32.32
C ASN A 72 -41.92 -16.53 31.53
N GLU A 73 -42.26 -15.70 30.54
CA GLU A 73 -43.49 -15.82 29.74
C GLU A 73 -43.22 -16.51 28.40
N ILE A 74 -42.06 -16.24 27.79
CA ILE A 74 -41.64 -16.84 26.53
C ILE A 74 -40.21 -17.34 26.67
N HIS A 75 -40.01 -18.62 26.35
CA HIS A 75 -38.69 -19.21 26.17
C HIS A 75 -38.41 -19.34 24.67
N LEU A 76 -37.20 -18.99 24.26
CA LEU A 76 -36.75 -19.11 22.88
C LEU A 76 -35.84 -20.34 22.79
N ASP A 77 -36.33 -21.40 22.16
CA ASP A 77 -35.49 -22.57 21.90
C ASP A 77 -34.42 -22.27 20.83
N SER A 78 -33.26 -22.90 20.96
CA SER A 78 -32.11 -22.69 20.08
C SER A 78 -32.45 -22.84 18.60
N LEU A 79 -31.98 -21.91 17.77
CA LEU A 79 -32.16 -21.96 16.32
C LEU A 79 -31.45 -23.18 15.71
N GLU A 80 -32.21 -24.06 15.05
CA GLU A 80 -31.63 -25.07 14.16
C GLU A 80 -31.33 -24.40 12.80
N ILE A 81 -30.05 -24.09 12.57
CA ILE A 81 -29.60 -23.44 11.34
C ILE A 81 -29.41 -24.52 10.26
N GLN A 82 -30.45 -24.76 9.45
CA GLN A 82 -30.29 -25.53 8.20
C GLN A 82 -29.53 -24.70 7.17
N GLN A 83 -28.24 -24.99 7.02
CA GLN A 83 -27.36 -24.30 6.09
C GLN A 83 -27.51 -24.85 4.68
N ASP A 84 -28.03 -24.04 3.75
CA ASP A 84 -27.79 -24.27 2.32
C ASP A 84 -26.41 -23.72 1.96
N LYS A 85 -25.40 -24.61 2.03
CA LYS A 85 -23.99 -24.27 1.77
C LYS A 85 -23.78 -23.68 0.37
N ASP A 86 -24.63 -24.03 -0.59
CA ASP A 86 -24.49 -23.57 -1.98
C ASP A 86 -24.86 -22.09 -2.13
N VAL A 87 -25.75 -21.54 -1.30
CA VAL A 87 -26.10 -20.11 -1.31
C VAL A 87 -25.00 -19.27 -0.67
N LEU A 88 -24.41 -19.72 0.44
CA LEU A 88 -23.35 -19.01 1.17
C LEU A 88 -22.02 -18.93 0.39
N LEU A 89 -21.69 -19.96 -0.40
CA LEU A 89 -20.46 -20.00 -1.20
C LEU A 89 -20.46 -19.07 -2.44
N ARG A 90 -21.63 -18.55 -2.85
CA ARG A 90 -21.79 -17.77 -4.09
C ARG A 90 -21.50 -16.28 -3.95
N HIS A 91 -21.22 -15.74 -2.76
CA HIS A 91 -20.96 -14.31 -2.62
C HIS A 91 -19.57 -13.95 -3.21
N ALA A 92 -19.55 -12.96 -4.10
CA ALA A 92 -18.38 -12.64 -4.93
C ALA A 92 -17.26 -11.92 -4.17
N GLU A 93 -17.60 -11.21 -3.10
CA GLU A 93 -16.66 -10.40 -2.31
C GLU A 93 -16.33 -11.00 -0.95
N TRP A 94 -17.25 -11.82 -0.41
CA TRP A 94 -17.21 -12.29 0.98
C TRP A 94 -17.32 -13.80 1.04
N GLU A 95 -16.57 -14.41 1.93
CA GLU A 95 -16.78 -15.77 2.41
C GLU A 95 -17.56 -15.66 3.72
N VAL A 96 -18.72 -16.30 3.77
CA VAL A 96 -19.67 -16.17 4.88
C VAL A 96 -19.70 -17.46 5.67
N GLU A 97 -19.41 -17.38 6.96
CA GLU A 97 -19.52 -18.48 7.91
C GLU A 97 -20.50 -18.08 9.01
N ILE A 98 -21.47 -18.95 9.31
CA ILE A 98 -22.42 -18.71 10.40
C ILE A 98 -21.83 -19.35 11.66
N GLY A 99 -21.62 -18.53 12.68
CA GLY A 99 -21.06 -18.91 13.97
C GLY A 99 -22.14 -19.31 14.98
N ASP A 100 -21.72 -19.40 16.25
CA ASP A 100 -22.56 -19.92 17.33
C ASP A 100 -23.80 -19.06 17.60
N VAL A 101 -24.87 -19.74 18.01
CA VAL A 101 -26.10 -19.13 18.53
C VAL A 101 -25.93 -18.93 20.03
N LEU A 102 -25.94 -17.68 20.48
CA LEU A 102 -25.79 -17.33 21.88
C LEU A 102 -27.13 -16.85 22.44
N GLU A 103 -27.60 -17.51 23.50
CA GLU A 103 -28.74 -17.03 24.29
C GLU A 103 -28.24 -15.96 25.27
N SER A 104 -28.85 -14.77 25.24
CA SER A 104 -28.44 -13.67 26.13
C SER A 104 -29.30 -13.64 27.39
N SER A 105 -28.68 -13.54 28.56
CA SER A 105 -29.35 -13.44 29.87
C SER A 105 -29.90 -12.03 30.18
N SER A 106 -30.40 -11.33 29.15
CA SER A 106 -31.02 -10.02 29.26
C SER A 106 -32.41 -10.13 29.91
N HIS A 107 -33.02 -9.01 30.31
CA HIS A 107 -34.39 -8.99 30.87
C HIS A 107 -35.48 -9.39 29.85
N LEU A 108 -35.13 -9.37 28.55
CA LEU A 108 -35.99 -9.76 27.43
C LEU A 108 -35.47 -11.06 26.80
N PRO A 109 -36.37 -11.90 26.23
CA PRO A 109 -35.98 -13.11 25.52
C PRO A 109 -35.21 -12.73 24.24
N THR A 110 -33.92 -13.07 24.18
CA THR A 110 -33.02 -12.67 23.10
C THR A 110 -32.16 -13.84 22.61
N ILE A 111 -32.08 -14.02 21.30
CA ILE A 111 -31.14 -14.92 20.62
C ILE A 111 -30.21 -14.10 19.73
N SER A 112 -28.90 -14.32 19.86
CA SER A 112 -27.88 -13.72 19.01
C SER A 112 -27.28 -14.77 18.07
N VAL A 113 -27.23 -14.45 16.78
CA VAL A 113 -26.59 -15.29 15.75
C VAL A 113 -25.35 -14.58 15.23
N ASN A 114 -24.18 -15.17 15.45
CA ASN A 114 -22.94 -14.62 14.93
C ASN A 114 -22.74 -14.99 13.46
N ILE A 115 -22.33 -14.02 12.66
CA ILE A 115 -22.00 -14.16 11.24
C ILE A 115 -20.58 -13.65 11.06
N GLN A 116 -19.70 -14.53 10.61
CA GLN A 116 -18.32 -14.23 10.29
C GLN A 116 -18.21 -13.98 8.78
N LEU A 117 -17.70 -12.81 8.42
CA LEU A 117 -17.53 -12.35 7.06
C LEU A 117 -16.03 -12.19 6.80
N ARG A 118 -15.49 -12.98 5.85
CA ARG A 118 -14.09 -12.91 5.44
C ARG A 118 -14.00 -12.32 4.03
N ARG A 119 -13.20 -11.28 3.84
CA ARG A 119 -13.07 -10.62 2.53
C ARG A 119 -12.21 -11.44 1.55
N ARG A 120 -12.63 -11.52 0.29
CA ARG A 120 -11.85 -12.11 -0.81
C ARG A 120 -10.84 -11.09 -1.37
N ALA A 121 -9.66 -11.04 -0.76
CA ALA A 121 -8.62 -10.03 -1.02
C ALA A 121 -7.96 -10.08 -2.41
N THR A 122 -8.01 -11.20 -3.13
CA THR A 122 -7.24 -11.42 -4.37
C THR A 122 -7.51 -10.37 -5.44
N ASN A 123 -8.77 -9.98 -5.63
CA ASN A 123 -9.13 -8.98 -6.64
C ASN A 123 -8.61 -7.59 -6.25
N ILE A 124 -8.81 -7.21 -4.98
CA ILE A 124 -8.36 -5.91 -4.44
C ILE A 124 -6.84 -5.78 -4.55
N PHE A 125 -6.09 -6.86 -4.33
CA PHE A 125 -4.65 -6.85 -4.51
C PHE A 125 -4.25 -6.46 -5.94
N LEU A 126 -4.89 -7.05 -6.95
CA LEU A 126 -4.58 -6.80 -8.36
C LEU A 126 -5.06 -5.43 -8.85
N THR A 127 -6.23 -4.97 -8.40
CA THR A 127 -6.84 -3.73 -8.90
C THR A 127 -6.37 -2.49 -8.15
N THR A 128 -5.94 -2.64 -6.90
CA THR A 128 -5.65 -1.50 -6.02
C THR A 128 -4.18 -1.47 -5.61
N LEU A 129 -3.65 -2.57 -5.06
CA LEU A 129 -2.27 -2.58 -4.53
C LEU A 129 -1.22 -2.59 -5.65
N LEU A 130 -1.44 -3.36 -6.72
CA LEU A 130 -0.48 -3.44 -7.83
C LEU A 130 -0.23 -2.08 -8.52
N PRO A 131 -1.25 -1.29 -8.90
CA PRO A 131 -1.03 0.06 -9.44
C PRO A 131 -0.31 1.00 -8.47
N LEU A 132 -0.61 0.92 -7.18
CA LEU A 132 0.06 1.74 -6.15
C LEU A 132 1.55 1.41 -6.06
N PHE A 133 1.92 0.13 -6.07
CA PHE A 133 3.33 -0.28 -6.06
C PHE A 133 4.08 0.20 -7.30
N MET A 134 3.43 0.15 -8.46
CA MET A 134 4.00 0.70 -9.70
C MET A 134 4.24 2.21 -9.58
N LEU A 135 3.29 2.97 -9.04
CA LEU A 135 3.45 4.42 -8.84
C LEU A 135 4.59 4.75 -7.87
N VAL A 136 4.72 4.02 -6.76
CA VAL A 136 5.81 4.21 -5.79
C VAL A 136 7.16 3.93 -6.44
N PHE A 137 7.25 2.91 -7.29
CA PHE A 137 8.48 2.61 -8.05
C PHE A 137 8.81 3.75 -9.03
N LEU A 138 7.82 4.19 -9.83
CA LEU A 138 7.98 5.30 -10.77
C LEU A 138 8.42 6.59 -10.04
N GLN A 139 7.84 6.90 -8.88
CA GLN A 139 8.22 8.09 -8.11
C GLN A 139 9.73 8.13 -7.78
N VAL A 140 10.37 6.98 -7.56
CA VAL A 140 11.81 6.90 -7.27
C VAL A 140 12.69 7.01 -8.53
N LEU A 141 12.16 6.68 -9.71
CA LEU A 141 12.88 6.84 -10.98
C LEU A 141 13.21 8.30 -11.32
N VAL A 142 12.61 9.27 -10.64
CA VAL A 142 12.96 10.70 -10.78
C VAL A 142 14.44 11.00 -10.47
N PHE A 143 15.10 10.17 -9.65
CA PHE A 143 16.53 10.29 -9.36
C PHE A 143 17.43 9.74 -10.47
N VAL A 144 16.89 8.88 -11.33
CA VAL A 144 17.63 8.35 -12.51
C VAL A 144 17.55 9.34 -13.67
N LEU A 145 16.50 10.16 -13.72
CA LEU A 145 16.30 11.10 -14.82
C LEU A 145 17.33 12.24 -14.77
N PRO A 146 18.10 12.47 -15.85
CA PRO A 146 19.10 13.53 -15.88
C PRO A 146 18.44 14.90 -15.78
N ALA A 147 19.07 15.79 -15.01
CA ALA A 147 18.53 17.11 -14.74
C ALA A 147 18.56 18.07 -15.96
N GLU A 148 19.37 17.75 -16.97
CA GLU A 148 19.46 18.51 -18.23
C GLU A 148 18.23 18.33 -19.14
N SER A 149 17.38 17.33 -18.87
CA SER A 149 16.18 17.03 -19.68
C SER A 149 15.09 18.11 -19.61
N GLY A 150 15.09 18.99 -18.60
CA GLY A 150 14.02 19.98 -18.36
C GLY A 150 12.69 19.38 -17.84
N GLU A 151 12.38 18.13 -18.21
CA GLU A 151 11.13 17.43 -17.87
C GLU A 151 11.10 16.85 -16.45
N ARG A 152 12.21 16.91 -15.72
CA ARG A 152 12.38 16.23 -14.42
C ARG A 152 11.41 16.69 -13.34
N ILE A 153 11.18 17.99 -13.25
CA ILE A 153 10.26 18.56 -12.26
C ILE A 153 8.80 18.24 -12.63
N SER A 154 8.48 18.34 -13.93
CA SER A 154 7.18 17.96 -14.47
C SER A 154 6.83 16.52 -14.10
N TYR A 155 7.75 15.57 -14.39
CA TYR A 155 7.62 14.16 -14.01
C TYR A 155 7.37 13.98 -12.50
N SER A 156 8.17 14.63 -11.66
CA SER A 156 8.06 14.54 -10.20
C SER A 156 6.70 14.98 -9.67
N ILE A 157 6.20 16.12 -10.19
CA ILE A 157 4.88 16.68 -9.83
C ILE A 157 3.76 15.78 -10.34
N THR A 158 3.84 15.29 -11.59
CA THR A 158 2.83 14.40 -12.16
C THR A 158 2.72 13.11 -11.35
N MET A 159 3.84 12.48 -11.00
CA MET A 159 3.81 11.27 -10.17
C MET A 159 3.24 11.53 -8.77
N PHE A 160 3.57 12.66 -8.14
CA PHE A 160 3.02 13.05 -6.84
C PHE A 160 1.51 13.26 -6.90
N LEU A 161 1.01 13.94 -7.94
CA LEU A 161 -0.42 14.16 -8.15
C LEU A 161 -1.15 12.85 -8.45
N SER A 162 -0.62 12.02 -9.34
CA SER A 162 -1.18 10.70 -9.62
C SER A 162 -1.28 9.86 -8.35
N TYR A 163 -0.22 9.86 -7.52
CA TYR A 163 -0.23 9.18 -6.24
C TYR A 163 -1.33 9.71 -5.30
N ALA A 164 -1.47 11.03 -5.16
CA ALA A 164 -2.51 11.63 -4.33
C ALA A 164 -3.93 11.26 -4.80
N VAL A 165 -4.18 11.24 -6.12
CA VAL A 165 -5.47 10.83 -6.69
C VAL A 165 -5.76 9.35 -6.38
N PHE A 166 -4.79 8.46 -6.62
CA PHE A 166 -4.96 7.04 -6.30
C PHE A 166 -5.19 6.81 -4.82
N MET A 167 -4.49 7.54 -3.94
CA MET A 167 -4.70 7.47 -2.50
C MET A 167 -6.14 7.84 -2.12
N THR A 168 -6.71 8.90 -2.71
CA THR A 168 -8.10 9.31 -2.46
C THR A 168 -9.09 8.20 -2.85
N ILE A 169 -8.89 7.57 -4.01
CA ILE A 169 -9.73 6.44 -4.45
C ILE A 169 -9.68 5.30 -3.43
N VAL A 170 -8.50 4.97 -2.91
CA VAL A 170 -8.39 3.92 -1.89
C VAL A 170 -9.03 4.33 -0.57
N ALA A 171 -8.85 5.59 -0.14
CA ALA A 171 -9.47 6.10 1.08
C ALA A 171 -11.00 6.05 1.04
N GLU A 172 -11.62 6.25 -0.12
CA GLU A 172 -13.07 6.12 -0.32
C GLU A 172 -13.53 4.64 -0.33
N SER A 173 -12.67 3.71 -0.73
CA SER A 173 -13.00 2.28 -0.81
C SER A 173 -12.89 1.54 0.53
N VAL A 174 -12.12 2.08 1.48
CA VAL A 174 -11.90 1.47 2.79
C VAL A 174 -13.00 1.95 3.74
N PRO A 175 -13.73 1.04 4.41
CA PRO A 175 -14.76 1.45 5.36
C PRO A 175 -14.14 2.26 6.50
N PRO A 176 -14.83 3.30 7.01
CA PRO A 176 -14.35 4.01 8.18
C PRO A 176 -14.32 3.06 9.39
N SER A 177 -13.13 2.82 9.93
CA SER A 177 -12.92 1.98 11.12
C SER A 177 -12.18 2.75 12.21
N ASN A 178 -12.46 2.41 13.46
CA ASN A 178 -11.65 2.80 14.61
C ASN A 178 -11.18 1.50 15.29
N PRO A 179 -9.87 1.17 15.31
CA PRO A 179 -8.71 1.99 14.94
C PRO A 179 -8.50 2.20 13.44
N VAL A 180 -7.63 3.16 13.10
CA VAL A 180 -7.19 3.45 11.72
C VAL A 180 -6.59 2.20 11.09
N THR A 181 -6.99 1.89 9.86
CA THR A 181 -6.52 0.71 9.14
C THR A 181 -5.02 0.76 8.87
N LEU A 182 -4.39 -0.41 8.87
CA LEU A 182 -2.97 -0.57 8.57
C LEU A 182 -2.61 -0.01 7.19
N ILE A 183 -3.47 -0.25 6.20
CA ILE A 183 -3.31 0.29 4.84
C ILE A 183 -3.35 1.83 4.81
N SER A 184 -4.23 2.47 5.57
CA SER A 184 -4.35 3.94 5.58
C SER A 184 -3.09 4.60 6.15
N ASN A 185 -2.53 4.03 7.22
CA ASN A 185 -1.24 4.47 7.77
C ASN A 185 -0.11 4.33 6.74
N PHE A 186 -0.08 3.23 5.99
CA PHE A 186 0.92 3.02 4.94
C PHE A 186 0.81 4.00 3.78
N LEU A 187 -0.40 4.22 3.27
CA LEU A 187 -0.64 5.16 2.18
C LEU A 187 -0.25 6.60 2.58
N THR A 188 -0.52 6.96 3.84
CA THR A 188 -0.12 8.26 4.41
C THR A 188 1.40 8.39 4.49
N PHE A 189 2.12 7.36 4.95
CA PHE A 189 3.58 7.36 4.98
C PHE A 189 4.18 7.53 3.57
N LEU A 190 3.65 6.81 2.60
CA LEU A 190 4.07 6.90 1.20
C LEU A 190 3.78 8.29 0.60
N LEU A 191 2.69 8.96 0.99
CA LEU A 191 2.41 10.34 0.59
C LEU A 191 3.49 11.31 1.10
N VAL A 192 3.83 11.22 2.39
CA VAL A 192 4.89 12.02 3.01
C VAL A 192 6.23 11.76 2.32
N LYS A 193 6.52 10.51 2.00
CA LYS A 193 7.72 10.12 1.24
C LYS A 193 7.74 10.76 -0.15
N GLY A 194 6.64 10.74 -0.89
CA GLY A 194 6.50 11.38 -2.19
C GLY A 194 6.78 12.90 -2.13
N ALA A 195 6.23 13.57 -1.11
CA ALA A 195 6.49 14.99 -0.88
C ALA A 195 7.98 15.27 -0.59
N MET A 196 8.63 14.42 0.22
CA MET A 196 10.07 14.52 0.48
C MET A 196 10.90 14.33 -0.79
N ILE A 197 10.54 13.38 -1.65
CA ILE A 197 11.21 13.17 -2.94
C ILE A 197 11.10 14.42 -3.81
N LEU A 198 9.91 15.03 -3.90
CA LEU A 198 9.70 16.25 -4.68
C LEU A 198 10.55 17.41 -4.17
N ILE A 199 10.57 17.64 -2.85
CA ILE A 199 11.37 18.71 -2.22
C ILE A 199 12.87 18.49 -2.48
N LEU A 200 13.36 17.27 -2.26
CA LEU A 200 14.76 16.93 -2.51
C LEU A 200 15.13 17.10 -3.99
N ASN A 201 14.24 16.71 -4.90
CA ASN A 201 14.45 16.89 -6.33
C ASN A 201 14.63 18.37 -6.72
N ILE A 202 13.78 19.25 -6.19
CA ILE A 202 13.89 20.71 -6.39
C ILE A 202 15.23 21.22 -5.82
N MET A 203 15.64 20.75 -4.65
CA MET A 203 16.93 21.13 -4.06
C MET A 203 18.11 20.67 -4.92
N ILE A 204 18.10 19.45 -5.42
CA ILE A 204 19.17 18.90 -6.28
C ILE A 204 19.24 19.68 -7.58
N LEU A 205 18.10 19.99 -8.20
CA LEU A 205 18.06 20.78 -9.42
C LEU A 205 18.62 22.19 -9.20
N ASN A 206 18.28 22.82 -8.07
CA ASN A 206 18.82 24.12 -7.69
C ASN A 206 20.34 24.05 -7.49
N ILE A 207 20.85 23.00 -6.82
CA ILE A 207 22.28 22.77 -6.64
C ILE A 207 23.00 22.58 -7.99
N HIS A 208 22.39 21.84 -8.91
CA HIS A 208 22.98 21.58 -10.22
C HIS A 208 23.19 22.86 -11.04
N HIS A 209 22.24 23.80 -10.97
CA HIS A 209 22.30 25.08 -11.67
C HIS A 209 23.04 26.18 -10.90
N LYS A 210 23.59 25.90 -9.71
CA LYS A 210 24.39 26.90 -8.98
C LYS A 210 25.71 27.18 -9.69
N ASP A 211 26.08 28.46 -9.70
CA ASP A 211 27.34 28.95 -10.27
C ASP A 211 28.57 28.22 -9.69
N LYS A 212 29.51 27.91 -10.59
CA LYS A 212 30.78 27.22 -10.31
C LYS A 212 31.69 27.96 -9.30
N SER A 213 31.36 29.22 -8.97
CA SER A 213 32.17 30.09 -8.09
C SER A 213 31.94 29.87 -6.59
N LYS A 214 30.88 29.16 -6.18
CA LYS A 214 30.64 28.85 -4.76
C LYS A 214 31.42 27.60 -4.33
N THR A 215 32.08 27.70 -3.18
CA THR A 215 32.78 26.58 -2.55
C THR A 215 31.80 25.49 -2.11
N ILE A 216 32.12 24.24 -2.47
CA ILE A 216 31.29 23.08 -2.10
C ILE A 216 31.44 22.82 -0.59
N PRO A 217 30.33 22.71 0.17
CA PRO A 217 30.39 22.38 1.59
C PRO A 217 31.09 21.04 1.83
N LYS A 218 31.91 20.96 2.89
CA LYS A 218 32.65 19.75 3.29
C LYS A 218 31.82 18.45 3.34
N PRO A 219 30.57 18.40 3.86
CA PRO A 219 29.80 17.15 3.89
C PRO A 219 29.39 16.66 2.50
N LEU A 220 29.05 17.58 1.58
CA LEU A 220 28.70 17.26 0.20
C LEU A 220 29.91 16.74 -0.58
N ARG A 221 31.07 17.35 -0.34
CA ARG A 221 32.35 16.89 -0.91
C ARG A 221 32.71 15.49 -0.40
N MET A 222 32.55 15.23 0.90
CA MET A 222 32.80 13.91 1.49
C MET A 222 31.87 12.84 0.92
N LEU A 223 30.58 13.15 0.76
CA LEU A 223 29.61 12.26 0.11
C LEU A 223 29.99 11.94 -1.34
N ALA A 224 30.28 12.97 -2.13
CA ALA A 224 30.72 12.79 -3.51
C ALA A 224 32.01 11.95 -3.57
N SER A 225 33.03 12.26 -2.77
CA SER A 225 34.27 11.49 -2.73
C SER A 225 34.07 10.03 -2.30
N CYS A 226 33.20 9.76 -1.33
CA CYS A 226 32.88 8.39 -0.90
C CYS A 226 32.19 7.60 -2.02
N MET A 227 31.25 8.23 -2.74
CA MET A 227 30.55 7.63 -3.86
C MET A 227 31.47 7.38 -5.06
N PHE A 228 32.32 8.35 -5.43
CA PHE A 228 33.32 8.18 -6.48
C PHE A 228 34.31 7.07 -6.14
N TYR A 229 34.75 6.97 -4.89
CA TYR A 229 35.61 5.86 -4.44
C TYR A 229 34.92 4.50 -4.58
N ARG A 230 33.62 4.39 -4.25
CA ARG A 230 32.83 3.17 -4.43
C ARG A 230 32.63 2.79 -5.91
N CYS A 231 32.33 3.75 -6.79
CA CYS A 231 32.21 3.48 -8.22
C CYS A 231 33.56 3.07 -8.84
N ARG A 232 34.66 3.76 -8.48
CA ARG A 232 36.00 3.47 -9.01
C ARG A 232 36.55 2.12 -8.52
N LYS A 233 36.22 1.71 -7.29
CA LYS A 233 36.52 0.36 -6.80
C LYS A 233 35.80 -0.71 -7.64
N MET A 234 34.55 -0.45 -8.04
CA MET A 234 33.77 -1.37 -8.87
C MET A 234 34.32 -1.49 -10.30
N GLU A 235 34.87 -0.41 -10.87
CA GLU A 235 35.52 -0.42 -12.20
C GLU A 235 36.88 -1.14 -12.18
N ASN A 236 37.67 -0.94 -11.12
CA ASN A 236 38.94 -1.65 -10.91
C ASN A 236 38.74 -3.16 -10.62
N ASP A 237 37.61 -3.56 -10.02
CA ASP A 237 37.28 -4.97 -9.79
C ASP A 237 36.81 -5.69 -11.08
N VAL A 238 36.43 -4.95 -12.13
CA VAL A 238 35.97 -5.49 -13.44
C VAL A 238 37.12 -5.59 -14.47
N HIS A 239 38.17 -4.77 -14.33
CA HIS A 239 39.41 -4.88 -15.11
C HIS A 239 40.63 -5.02 -14.18
N PRO A 240 41.00 -6.25 -13.76
CA PRO A 240 42.25 -6.46 -13.04
C PRO A 240 43.42 -6.35 -14.02
N GLU A 241 44.25 -5.33 -13.83
CA GLU A 241 45.63 -5.15 -14.33
C GLU A 241 45.99 -5.80 -15.69
N ASP A 242 45.98 -5.01 -16.77
CA ASP A 242 46.88 -5.30 -17.89
C ASP A 242 48.34 -5.10 -17.41
N SER A 243 49.09 -6.19 -17.44
CA SER A 243 50.48 -6.34 -17.00
C SER A 243 51.45 -5.30 -17.61
N PRO A 244 52.46 -4.81 -16.86
CA PRO A 244 53.30 -3.67 -17.25
C PRO A 244 54.44 -4.07 -18.21
N ASN A 245 54.14 -4.64 -19.38
CA ASN A 245 55.18 -5.05 -20.34
C ASN A 245 54.97 -4.66 -21.81
N ASP A 246 53.98 -3.82 -22.14
CA ASP A 246 53.77 -3.42 -23.55
C ASP A 246 54.35 -2.04 -23.93
N LEU A 247 55.15 -1.44 -23.05
CA LEU A 247 55.80 -0.14 -23.31
C LEU A 247 56.99 -0.21 -24.27
N SER A 248 57.50 -1.39 -24.63
CA SER A 248 58.68 -1.52 -25.51
C SER A 248 58.37 -1.85 -26.97
N ARG A 249 57.10 -2.05 -27.36
CA ARG A 249 56.74 -2.46 -28.73
C ARG A 249 56.11 -1.35 -29.57
N LYS A 250 55.65 -0.26 -28.95
CA LYS A 250 55.03 0.87 -29.66
C LYS A 250 56.01 1.93 -30.15
N GLU A 251 57.25 1.95 -29.64
CA GLU A 251 58.27 2.92 -30.05
C GLU A 251 58.87 2.65 -31.44
N SER A 252 58.73 1.44 -32.01
CA SER A 252 59.42 1.08 -33.27
C SER A 252 58.61 1.25 -34.55
N PHE A 253 57.38 1.80 -34.51
CA PHE A 253 56.51 1.89 -35.71
C PHE A 253 56.12 3.32 -36.13
N LEU A 254 56.59 4.35 -35.42
CA LEU A 254 56.23 5.75 -35.71
C LEU A 254 57.45 6.66 -36.01
N GLU A 255 58.63 6.08 -36.25
CA GLU A 255 59.84 6.81 -36.69
C GLU A 255 59.93 7.00 -38.21
N VAL A 256 58.88 6.70 -38.98
CA VAL A 256 58.86 6.95 -40.43
C VAL A 256 57.70 7.88 -40.72
N PHE A 257 58.00 9.18 -40.86
CA PHE A 257 57.36 10.21 -41.70
C PHE A 257 57.61 11.59 -41.08
N ASP A 258 58.83 12.10 -41.30
CA ASP A 258 59.14 13.53 -41.30
C ASP A 258 58.38 14.19 -42.46
N ASP A 259 57.62 15.27 -42.19
CA ASP A 259 57.95 16.59 -42.72
C ASP A 259 56.98 17.69 -42.19
N GLU A 260 57.61 18.74 -41.65
CA GLU A 260 57.19 20.15 -41.76
C GLU A 260 55.91 20.64 -41.02
N LYS A 261 56.07 21.26 -39.84
CA LYS A 261 56.12 22.75 -39.68
C LYS A 261 55.66 23.26 -38.30
N GLU A 262 56.54 24.10 -37.75
CA GLU A 262 56.34 25.20 -36.79
C GLU A 262 56.19 24.97 -35.28
N ARG A 263 56.78 25.94 -34.58
CA ARG A 263 57.38 25.94 -33.24
C ARG A 263 56.63 26.97 -32.39
N ILE A 264 56.26 26.65 -31.14
CA ILE A 264 56.06 27.54 -29.96
C ILE A 264 55.85 26.64 -28.70
N PRO A 265 56.28 27.06 -27.48
CA PRO A 265 57.02 26.20 -26.56
C PRO A 265 56.25 25.68 -25.32
N SER A 266 56.84 24.62 -24.76
CA SER A 266 56.97 24.25 -23.33
C SER A 266 55.75 24.14 -22.40
N GLN A 267 55.66 22.95 -21.80
CA GLN A 267 55.17 22.68 -20.43
C GLN A 267 53.72 23.07 -20.11
N ALA A 268 52.85 22.04 -20.15
CA ALA A 268 51.87 21.86 -19.10
C ALA A 268 51.95 20.40 -18.63
N SER A 269 52.62 20.20 -17.51
CA SER A 269 52.39 19.07 -16.62
C SER A 269 50.88 18.97 -16.38
N TYR A 270 50.21 18.00 -16.99
CA TYR A 270 48.83 17.64 -16.65
C TYR A 270 48.83 17.01 -15.26
N THR A 271 48.86 17.83 -14.22
CA THR A 271 48.32 17.46 -12.91
C THR A 271 46.82 17.40 -13.06
N SER A 272 46.27 16.19 -13.22
CA SER A 272 44.84 15.94 -13.05
C SER A 272 44.46 16.14 -11.57
N SER A 273 44.30 17.40 -11.17
CA SER A 273 43.52 17.73 -9.99
C SER A 273 42.06 17.42 -10.33
N ASP A 274 41.53 16.31 -9.81
CA ASP A 274 40.10 15.98 -9.82
C ASP A 274 39.33 17.09 -9.06
N GLU A 275 39.07 18.22 -9.71
CA GLU A 275 38.23 19.28 -9.18
C GLU A 275 36.78 18.80 -9.23
N ILE A 276 36.27 18.38 -8.07
CA ILE A 276 34.87 17.97 -7.90
C ILE A 276 33.97 19.15 -8.30
N THR A 277 33.20 18.98 -9.38
CA THR A 277 32.28 20.00 -9.88
C THR A 277 30.86 19.84 -9.31
N TRP A 278 30.06 20.92 -9.28
CA TRP A 278 28.67 20.90 -8.79
C TRP A 278 27.75 19.87 -9.48
N PRO A 279 27.85 19.64 -10.82
CA PRO A 279 27.11 18.55 -11.49
C PRO A 279 27.49 17.17 -10.97
N MET A 280 28.76 16.91 -10.68
CA MET A 280 29.22 15.64 -10.09
C MET A 280 28.64 15.43 -8.68
N VAL A 281 28.53 16.49 -7.88
CA VAL A 281 27.88 16.44 -6.56
C VAL A 281 26.39 16.16 -6.69
N ALA A 282 25.70 16.82 -7.62
CA ALA A 282 24.27 16.59 -7.88
C ALA A 282 24.00 15.15 -8.30
N HIS A 283 24.81 14.61 -9.22
CA HIS A 283 24.73 13.21 -9.64
C HIS A 283 25.01 12.22 -8.49
N ALA A 284 26.00 12.51 -7.64
CA ALA A 284 26.28 11.68 -6.46
C ALA A 284 25.11 11.69 -5.46
N LEU A 285 24.46 12.85 -5.26
CA LEU A 285 23.25 12.96 -4.45
C LEU A 285 22.09 12.16 -5.03
N ASP A 286 21.87 12.24 -6.33
CA ASP A 286 20.83 11.50 -7.04
C ASP A 286 20.97 9.98 -6.82
N ILE A 287 22.17 9.43 -7.04
CA ILE A 287 22.42 8.00 -6.78
C ILE A 287 22.23 7.67 -5.29
N THR A 288 22.72 8.52 -4.40
CA THR A 288 22.61 8.28 -2.96
C THR A 288 21.15 8.22 -2.51
N PHE A 289 20.34 9.20 -2.92
CA PHE A 289 18.91 9.23 -2.60
C PHE A 289 18.16 8.09 -3.28
N PHE A 290 18.49 7.76 -4.53
CA PHE A 290 17.93 6.60 -5.21
C PHE A 290 18.13 5.31 -4.41
N ILE A 291 19.36 5.03 -3.96
CA ILE A 291 19.68 3.84 -3.15
C ILE A 291 18.92 3.84 -1.83
N ILE A 292 18.88 4.98 -1.12
CA ILE A 292 18.15 5.12 0.14
C ILE A 292 16.66 4.83 -0.10
N PHE A 293 16.04 5.48 -1.08
CA PHE A 293 14.61 5.34 -1.32
C PHE A 293 14.22 3.97 -1.86
N ILE A 294 15.04 3.31 -2.68
CA ILE A 294 14.86 1.90 -3.06
C ILE A 294 15.03 0.98 -1.86
N SER A 295 16.06 1.16 -1.04
CA SER A 295 16.26 0.34 0.16
C SER A 295 15.06 0.42 1.11
N THR A 296 14.52 1.63 1.33
CA THR A 296 13.28 1.77 2.12
C THR A 296 12.07 1.08 1.50
N ILE A 297 11.98 1.00 0.16
CA ILE A 297 10.90 0.25 -0.53
C ILE A 297 11.08 -1.25 -0.28
N VAL A 298 12.29 -1.77 -0.42
CA VAL A 298 12.56 -3.20 -0.21
C VAL A 298 12.26 -3.61 1.23
N VAL A 299 12.75 -2.85 2.22
CA VAL A 299 12.46 -3.08 3.64
C VAL A 299 10.96 -2.99 3.91
N PHE A 300 10.25 -2.07 3.25
CA PHE A 300 8.80 -1.96 3.38
C PHE A 300 8.08 -3.21 2.85
N PHE A 301 8.45 -3.71 1.67
CA PHE A 301 7.87 -4.92 1.11
C PHE A 301 8.16 -6.16 1.95
N THR A 302 9.35 -6.27 2.55
CA THR A 302 9.68 -7.40 3.43
C THR A 302 8.87 -7.36 4.71
N ILE A 303 8.68 -6.19 5.32
CA ILE A 303 7.82 -6.04 6.51
C ILE A 303 6.37 -6.37 6.16
N PHE A 304 5.84 -5.84 5.05
CA PHE A 304 4.48 -6.12 4.61
C PHE A 304 4.25 -7.62 4.37
N TYR A 305 5.20 -8.28 3.70
CA TYR A 305 5.15 -9.73 3.50
C TYR A 305 5.16 -10.48 4.84
N PHE A 306 6.02 -10.08 5.78
CA PHE A 306 6.12 -10.75 7.08
C PHE A 306 4.84 -10.59 7.91
N VAL A 307 4.30 -9.38 8.03
CA VAL A 307 3.05 -9.09 8.77
C VAL A 307 1.83 -9.81 8.19
N HIS A 308 1.87 -10.15 6.91
CA HIS A 308 0.76 -10.80 6.23
C HIS A 308 0.84 -12.34 6.24
N TYR A 309 2.04 -12.90 6.20
CA TYR A 309 2.25 -14.35 6.15
C TYR A 309 2.56 -14.98 7.52
N PHE A 310 2.84 -14.20 8.55
CA PHE A 310 3.09 -14.62 9.94
C PHE A 310 2.32 -13.75 10.93
#